data_AF-U2KX98-F1
#
_entry.id   AF-U2KX98-F1
#
_cell.length_a   1.000
_cell.length_b   1.000
_cell.length_c   1.000
_cell.angle_alpha   90.00
_cell.angle_beta   90.00
_cell.angle_gamma   90.00
#
_symmetry.space_group_name_H-M   'P 1'
#
loop_
_entity.id
_entity.type
_entity.pdbx_description
1 polymer ?
#
loop_
_entity_poly.entity_id
_entity_poly.type
_entity_poly.pdbx_seq_one_letter_code
_entity_poly.pdbx_strand_id
1 'polypeptide(L)'
;MEFELIAKTFMGLEQVLAQELTQLGANNVQIGRRMVSFTGNQEIMYRANFQLHTAIRILKPIKKFKARSADDVYLEIKKIDWSLYIEKGKTFSVDSVVYSEEFRNSRFVTYKVKDAIVDQFREHTGTRPNISVSNPDMRLHIHIADEDATISLDSSGESLHRRGYRQESVEAPLNEVLAAGMILMTGWKGETDFIDPMCGSGTIPIEAALIARNISPGVFRKEYAFERWPDYDAALFDRIYNDDSQEREFSHHIYGYDIDIKAVNTARMNIRAAGLTNDITIKQADFKNFIKPTEKSIIVMNPPYGERISTPNLLGTYKMIGERLKHQFMNNDAWILSYREECFEQIGLKPSIKIPVFNGSLECEFRKYSIFDGKLKEFRSEGGVVKSPEERKLMAEKHRFKKNREFKKRLNEEEENENADIRSFTFHSLERKDNRENRWERSERRERRPTDRSRGARTGSKPAYKGSKFTGRGGRRSNENNNGKNYKQYEDDED
;
A
#
# COMPACT_ATOMS: atom_id res chain seq x y z
N MET A 1 -25.49 1.28 -20.87
CA MET A 1 -26.01 0.09 -20.16
C MET A 1 -25.35 0.05 -18.79
N GLU A 2 -26.13 -0.18 -17.73
CA GLU A 2 -25.57 -0.33 -16.38
C GLU A 2 -25.11 -1.76 -16.13
N PHE A 3 -24.08 -1.92 -15.30
CA PHE A 3 -23.55 -3.21 -14.86
C PHE A 3 -23.12 -3.15 -13.38
N GLU A 4 -22.94 -4.33 -12.79
CA GLU A 4 -22.48 -4.46 -11.41
C GLU A 4 -20.98 -4.16 -11.29
N LEU A 5 -20.60 -3.53 -10.18
CA LEU A 5 -19.24 -3.21 -9.78
C LEU A 5 -19.05 -3.52 -8.30
N ILE A 6 -17.81 -3.85 -7.93
CA ILE A 6 -17.40 -4.11 -6.56
C ILE A 6 -16.19 -3.24 -6.24
N ALA A 7 -16.33 -2.35 -5.28
CA ALA A 7 -15.23 -1.59 -4.71
C ALA A 7 -14.71 -2.30 -3.45
N LYS A 8 -13.43 -2.71 -3.45
CA LYS A 8 -12.76 -3.30 -2.28
C LYS A 8 -12.22 -2.18 -1.38
N THR A 9 -12.26 -2.38 -0.06
CA THR A 9 -11.70 -1.44 0.93
C THR A 9 -11.21 -2.18 2.18
N PHE A 10 -10.63 -1.45 3.13
CA PHE A 10 -10.25 -2.02 4.43
C PHE A 10 -11.47 -2.23 5.33
N MET A 11 -11.36 -3.19 6.23
CA MET A 11 -12.38 -3.43 7.24
C MET A 11 -12.54 -2.20 8.14
N GLY A 12 -13.77 -1.75 8.31
CA GLY A 12 -14.15 -0.52 9.02
C GLY A 12 -14.40 0.68 8.10
N LEU A 13 -13.91 0.67 6.85
CA LEU A 13 -14.09 1.77 5.89
C LEU A 13 -15.31 1.59 4.98
N GLU A 14 -16.03 0.47 5.07
CA GLU A 14 -17.09 0.15 4.10
C GLU A 14 -18.23 1.17 4.12
N GLN A 15 -18.56 1.70 5.29
CA GLN A 15 -19.57 2.77 5.42
C GLN A 15 -19.12 4.07 4.76
N VAL A 16 -17.84 4.42 4.88
CA VAL A 16 -17.25 5.63 4.28
C VAL A 16 -17.24 5.49 2.76
N LEU A 17 -16.77 4.34 2.26
CA LEU A 17 -16.76 4.05 0.83
C LEU A 17 -18.17 4.08 0.22
N ALA A 18 -19.18 3.54 0.92
CA ALA A 18 -20.56 3.60 0.45
C ALA A 18 -21.09 5.04 0.35
N GLN A 19 -20.69 5.92 1.27
CA GLN A 19 -21.02 7.35 1.20
C GLN A 19 -20.36 8.03 0.00
N GLU A 20 -19.07 7.75 -0.25
CA GLU A 20 -18.37 8.26 -1.44
C GLU A 20 -19.04 7.79 -2.73
N LEU A 21 -19.36 6.49 -2.85
CA LEU A 21 -20.05 5.93 -4.02
C LEU A 21 -21.43 6.56 -4.24
N THR A 22 -22.17 6.81 -3.17
CA THR A 22 -23.48 7.48 -3.25
C THR A 22 -23.32 8.92 -3.75
N GLN A 23 -22.32 9.66 -3.25
CA GLN A 23 -22.01 11.01 -3.71
C GLN A 23 -21.53 11.05 -5.16
N LEU A 24 -20.85 9.99 -5.61
CA LEU A 24 -20.42 9.82 -7.00
C LEU A 24 -21.60 9.61 -7.97
N GLY A 25 -22.79 9.27 -7.46
CA GLY A 25 -23.96 8.93 -8.27
C GLY A 25 -24.07 7.45 -8.61
N ALA A 26 -23.43 6.56 -7.84
CA ALA A 26 -23.60 5.13 -8.00
C ALA A 26 -24.99 4.65 -7.56
N ASN A 27 -25.54 3.67 -8.26
CA ASN A 27 -26.84 3.07 -7.97
C ASN A 27 -26.68 1.79 -7.13
N ASN A 28 -27.75 1.36 -6.44
CA ASN A 28 -27.81 0.08 -5.72
C ASN A 28 -26.62 -0.20 -4.77
N VAL A 29 -26.18 0.82 -4.04
CA VAL A 29 -25.02 0.72 -3.14
C VAL A 29 -25.33 -0.23 -1.96
N GLN A 30 -24.57 -1.31 -1.86
CA GLN A 30 -24.74 -2.34 -0.83
C GLN A 30 -23.40 -2.61 -0.13
N ILE A 31 -23.41 -2.42 1.19
CA ILE A 31 -22.25 -2.66 2.04
C ILE A 31 -22.09 -4.15 2.30
N GLY A 32 -20.90 -4.67 2.05
CA GLY A 32 -20.49 -6.01 2.48
C GLY A 32 -19.26 -5.95 3.38
N ARG A 33 -18.60 -7.10 3.56
CA ARG A 33 -17.37 -7.18 4.34
C ARG A 33 -16.18 -6.80 3.47
N ARG A 34 -15.41 -5.77 3.86
CA ARG A 34 -14.26 -5.22 3.12
C ARG A 34 -14.58 -4.80 1.67
N MET A 35 -15.85 -4.55 1.38
CA MET A 35 -16.29 -4.23 0.02
C MET A 35 -17.63 -3.51 0.03
N VAL A 36 -17.91 -2.80 -1.06
CA VAL A 36 -19.21 -2.23 -1.38
C VAL A 36 -19.54 -2.60 -2.83
N SER A 37 -20.68 -3.24 -3.05
CA SER A 37 -21.21 -3.51 -4.39
C SER A 37 -22.14 -2.38 -4.81
N PHE A 38 -22.15 -2.07 -6.09
CA PHE A 38 -22.95 -1.00 -6.66
C PHE A 38 -23.19 -1.27 -8.15
N THR A 39 -24.11 -0.53 -8.75
CA THR A 39 -24.34 -0.55 -10.20
C THR A 39 -24.00 0.81 -10.80
N GLY A 40 -23.48 0.79 -12.02
CA GLY A 40 -23.13 2.00 -12.75
C GLY A 40 -22.87 1.71 -14.22
N ASN A 41 -22.75 2.78 -15.01
CA ASN A 41 -22.27 2.70 -16.38
C ASN A 41 -20.72 2.77 -16.41
N GLN A 42 -20.16 2.83 -17.62
CA GLN A 42 -18.72 2.96 -17.84
C GLN A 42 -18.12 4.23 -17.24
N GLU A 43 -18.84 5.35 -17.30
CA GLU A 43 -18.44 6.60 -16.68
C GLU A 43 -18.29 6.45 -15.16
N ILE A 44 -19.27 5.85 -14.48
CA ILE A 44 -19.19 5.58 -13.04
C ILE A 44 -18.02 4.67 -12.70
N MET A 45 -17.68 3.67 -13.54
CA MET A 45 -16.49 2.84 -13.33
C MET A 45 -15.19 3.65 -13.41
N TYR A 46 -15.06 4.54 -14.39
CA TYR A 46 -13.89 5.41 -14.53
C TYR A 46 -13.78 6.39 -13.38
N ARG A 47 -14.88 7.09 -13.05
CA ARG A 47 -14.97 7.99 -11.90
C ARG A 47 -14.66 7.26 -10.59
N ALA A 48 -15.12 6.02 -10.40
CA ALA A 48 -14.81 5.25 -9.18
C ALA A 48 -13.31 4.97 -9.03
N ASN A 49 -12.61 4.69 -10.13
CA ASN A 49 -11.15 4.51 -10.10
C ASN A 49 -10.38 5.82 -9.89
N PHE A 50 -10.91 6.92 -10.42
CA PHE A 50 -10.26 8.22 -10.41
C PHE A 50 -10.48 9.01 -9.11
N GLN A 51 -11.72 8.98 -8.57
CA GLN A 51 -12.17 9.93 -7.56
C GLN A 51 -12.31 9.33 -6.15
N LEU A 52 -12.42 8.01 -5.99
CA LEU A 52 -12.60 7.41 -4.66
C LEU A 52 -11.32 7.43 -3.82
N HIS A 53 -11.42 7.99 -2.62
CA HIS A 53 -10.31 8.05 -1.67
C HIS A 53 -10.19 6.75 -0.87
N THR A 54 -11.31 6.08 -0.57
CA THR A 54 -11.29 4.90 0.32
C THR A 54 -11.37 3.55 -0.40
N ALA A 55 -11.35 3.53 -1.74
CA ALA A 55 -11.27 2.29 -2.51
C ALA A 55 -9.82 1.82 -2.69
N ILE A 56 -9.61 0.50 -2.66
CA ILE A 56 -8.34 -0.19 -2.94
C ILE A 56 -8.32 -0.71 -4.38
N ARG A 57 -9.45 -1.24 -4.84
CA ARG A 57 -9.66 -1.76 -6.21
C ARG A 57 -11.13 -1.66 -6.61
N ILE A 58 -11.37 -1.49 -7.91
CA ILE A 58 -12.70 -1.54 -8.54
C ILE A 58 -12.75 -2.74 -9.49
N LEU A 59 -13.63 -3.69 -9.19
CA LEU A 59 -13.80 -4.92 -9.95
C LEU A 59 -15.12 -4.88 -10.71
N LYS A 60 -15.12 -5.38 -11.96
CA LYS A 60 -16.30 -5.57 -12.81
C LYS A 60 -16.58 -7.07 -12.92
N PRO A 61 -17.52 -7.63 -12.13
CA PRO A 61 -17.94 -9.02 -12.26
C PRO A 61 -18.42 -9.34 -13.68
N ILE A 62 -17.92 -10.42 -14.26
CA ILE A 62 -18.33 -10.90 -15.60
C ILE A 62 -19.11 -12.21 -15.54
N LYS A 63 -18.90 -13.02 -14.49
CA LYS A 63 -19.67 -14.23 -14.27
C LYS A 63 -19.70 -14.61 -12.79
N LYS A 64 -20.89 -14.99 -12.32
CA LYS A 64 -21.14 -15.63 -11.03
C LYS A 64 -21.57 -17.07 -11.27
N PHE A 65 -21.02 -18.01 -10.53
CA PHE A 65 -21.32 -19.44 -10.67
C PHE A 65 -21.07 -20.17 -9.36
N LYS A 66 -21.59 -21.39 -9.26
CA LYS A 66 -21.27 -22.29 -8.15
C LYS A 66 -20.17 -23.26 -8.57
N ALA A 67 -19.22 -23.50 -7.68
CA ALA A 67 -18.19 -24.49 -7.88
C ALA A 67 -17.94 -25.24 -6.57
N ARG A 68 -17.96 -26.57 -6.63
CA ARG A 68 -17.65 -27.45 -5.49
C ARG A 68 -16.30 -28.11 -5.65
N SER A 69 -15.71 -28.00 -6.83
CA SER A 69 -14.39 -28.53 -7.14
C SER A 69 -13.64 -27.60 -8.07
N ALA A 70 -12.33 -27.79 -8.15
CA ALA A 70 -11.51 -27.03 -9.09
C ALA A 70 -11.81 -27.38 -10.55
N ASP A 71 -12.37 -28.56 -10.82
CA ASP A 71 -12.81 -28.95 -12.15
C ASP A 71 -14.11 -28.23 -12.52
N ASP A 72 -15.02 -27.99 -11.56
CA ASP A 72 -16.18 -27.12 -11.79
C ASP A 72 -15.73 -25.69 -12.16
N VAL A 73 -14.73 -25.15 -11.46
CA VAL A 73 -14.13 -23.86 -11.80
C VAL A 73 -13.60 -23.87 -13.23
N TYR A 74 -12.83 -24.89 -13.61
CA TYR A 74 -12.30 -25.01 -14.97
C TYR A 74 -13.43 -25.03 -16.01
N LEU A 75 -14.45 -25.86 -15.81
CA LEU A 75 -15.58 -26.00 -16.73
C LEU A 75 -16.39 -24.71 -16.85
N GLU A 76 -16.65 -24.01 -15.74
CA GLU A 76 -17.40 -22.76 -15.76
C GLU A 76 -16.63 -21.60 -16.39
N ILE A 77 -15.31 -21.55 -16.18
CA ILE A 77 -14.41 -20.55 -16.79
C ILE A 77 -14.28 -20.79 -18.30
N LYS A 78 -14.20 -22.05 -18.75
CA LYS A 78 -14.11 -22.40 -20.17
C LYS A 78 -15.36 -22.04 -20.97
N LYS A 79 -16.51 -21.84 -20.30
CA LYS A 79 -17.76 -21.38 -20.95
C LYS A 79 -17.79 -19.90 -21.29
N ILE A 80 -16.91 -19.08 -20.70
CA ILE A 80 -16.84 -17.64 -20.98
C ILE A 80 -16.10 -17.45 -22.29
N ASP A 81 -16.64 -16.68 -23.23
CA ASP A 81 -15.90 -16.30 -24.43
C ASP A 81 -14.80 -15.28 -24.08
N TRP A 82 -13.57 -15.76 -23.93
CA TRP A 82 -12.42 -14.93 -23.56
C TRP A 82 -11.93 -14.04 -24.69
N SER A 83 -12.34 -14.30 -25.95
CA SER A 83 -11.97 -13.47 -27.09
C SER A 83 -12.57 -12.06 -27.03
N LEU A 84 -13.66 -11.89 -26.27
CA LEU A 84 -14.29 -10.58 -26.00
C LEU A 84 -13.47 -9.71 -25.04
N TYR A 85 -12.55 -10.30 -24.28
CA TYR A 85 -11.80 -9.61 -23.22
C TYR A 85 -10.30 -9.55 -23.46
N ILE A 86 -9.72 -10.62 -24.03
CA ILE A 86 -8.28 -10.75 -24.24
C ILE A 86 -8.01 -10.82 -25.74
N GLU A 87 -7.48 -9.73 -26.30
CA GLU A 87 -7.12 -9.68 -27.72
C GLU A 87 -5.90 -10.57 -28.04
N LYS A 88 -5.75 -10.90 -29.32
CA LYS A 88 -4.62 -11.72 -29.78
C LYS A 88 -3.28 -11.03 -29.48
N GLY A 89 -2.38 -11.76 -28.81
CA GLY A 89 -1.04 -11.29 -28.46
C GLY A 89 -0.96 -10.52 -27.14
N LYS A 90 -2.09 -10.23 -26.50
CA LYS A 90 -2.15 -9.62 -25.17
C LYS A 90 -1.84 -10.64 -24.07
N THR A 91 -1.39 -10.11 -22.94
CA THR A 91 -1.04 -10.88 -21.75
C THR A 91 -2.13 -10.79 -20.69
N PHE A 92 -2.27 -11.83 -19.86
CA PHE A 92 -3.18 -11.77 -18.73
C PHE A 92 -2.57 -12.30 -17.43
N SER A 93 -3.16 -11.91 -16.31
CA SER A 93 -2.91 -12.50 -14.99
C SER A 93 -4.22 -12.85 -14.30
N VAL A 94 -4.13 -13.72 -13.29
CA VAL A 94 -5.26 -14.11 -12.46
C VAL A 94 -4.80 -14.04 -11.02
N ASP A 95 -5.56 -13.33 -10.20
CA ASP A 95 -5.47 -13.35 -8.75
C ASP A 95 -6.70 -14.06 -8.18
N SER A 96 -6.51 -14.79 -7.09
CA SER A 96 -7.57 -15.55 -6.44
C SER A 96 -7.64 -15.25 -4.96
N VAL A 97 -8.84 -14.96 -4.48
CA VAL A 97 -9.17 -14.89 -3.04
C VAL A 97 -10.15 -16.01 -2.75
N VAL A 98 -9.84 -16.84 -1.77
CA VAL A 98 -10.60 -18.06 -1.49
C VAL A 98 -10.89 -18.17 -0.01
N TYR A 99 -12.16 -18.34 0.32
CA TYR A 99 -12.68 -18.60 1.65
C TYR A 99 -13.61 -19.81 1.56
N SER A 100 -13.07 -21.02 1.68
CA SER A 100 -13.83 -22.27 1.53
C SER A 100 -13.09 -23.42 2.19
N GLU A 101 -13.82 -24.36 2.81
CA GLU A 101 -13.22 -25.56 3.41
C GLU A 101 -12.65 -26.52 2.36
N GLU A 102 -13.23 -26.50 1.16
CA GLU A 102 -12.87 -27.36 0.03
C GLU A 102 -11.69 -26.79 -0.76
N PHE A 103 -11.75 -25.50 -1.10
CA PHE A 103 -10.67 -24.83 -1.82
C PHE A 103 -9.59 -24.31 -0.86
N ARG A 104 -8.77 -25.22 -0.34
CA ARG A 104 -7.73 -24.88 0.66
C ARG A 104 -6.53 -24.10 0.12
N ASN A 105 -6.36 -24.02 -1.19
CA ASN A 105 -5.20 -23.37 -1.82
C ASN A 105 -5.61 -22.45 -2.97
N SER A 106 -5.52 -21.14 -2.74
CA SER A 106 -5.82 -20.11 -3.73
C SER A 106 -5.01 -20.25 -5.01
N ARG A 107 -3.71 -20.60 -4.91
CA ARG A 107 -2.84 -20.78 -6.09
C ARG A 107 -3.35 -21.87 -7.02
N PHE A 108 -3.94 -22.93 -6.48
CA PHE A 108 -4.51 -24.00 -7.29
C PHE A 108 -5.70 -23.52 -8.12
N VAL A 109 -6.58 -22.71 -7.52
CA VAL A 109 -7.69 -22.06 -8.22
C VAL A 109 -7.14 -21.15 -9.33
N THR A 110 -6.14 -20.33 -9.01
CA THR A 110 -5.46 -19.47 -10.00
C THR A 110 -4.93 -20.26 -11.20
N TYR A 111 -4.28 -21.41 -10.97
CA TYR A 111 -3.78 -22.25 -12.06
C TYR A 111 -4.91 -22.81 -12.91
N LYS A 112 -5.99 -23.29 -12.30
CA LYS A 112 -7.13 -23.86 -13.02
C LYS A 112 -7.85 -22.84 -13.90
N VAL A 113 -7.99 -21.60 -13.42
CA VAL A 113 -8.52 -20.49 -14.23
C VAL A 113 -7.59 -20.19 -15.41
N LYS A 114 -6.27 -20.12 -15.17
CA LYS A 114 -5.28 -19.89 -16.23
C LYS A 114 -5.31 -20.98 -17.30
N ASP A 115 -5.39 -22.24 -16.89
CA ASP A 115 -5.43 -23.39 -17.79
C ASP A 115 -6.70 -23.35 -18.64
N ALA A 116 -7.87 -23.10 -18.05
CA ALA A 116 -9.14 -23.00 -18.77
C ALA A 116 -9.12 -21.91 -19.87
N ILE A 117 -8.54 -20.75 -19.56
CA ILE A 117 -8.38 -19.65 -20.53
C ILE A 117 -7.41 -20.05 -21.65
N VAL A 118 -6.23 -20.56 -21.28
CA VAL A 118 -5.20 -20.97 -22.25
C VAL A 118 -5.71 -22.06 -23.18
N ASP A 119 -6.41 -23.06 -22.67
CA ASP A 119 -6.95 -24.15 -23.45
C ASP A 119 -8.04 -23.67 -24.41
N GLN A 120 -8.94 -22.78 -23.97
CA GLN A 120 -9.93 -22.19 -24.87
C GLN A 120 -9.25 -21.45 -26.04
N PHE A 121 -8.25 -20.60 -25.79
CA PHE A 121 -7.52 -19.92 -26.87
C PHE A 121 -6.79 -20.90 -27.80
N ARG A 122 -6.14 -21.93 -27.24
CA ARG A 122 -5.46 -22.95 -28.05
C ARG A 122 -6.44 -23.71 -28.95
N GLU A 123 -7.60 -24.07 -28.45
CA GLU A 123 -8.64 -24.78 -29.20
C GLU A 123 -9.24 -23.92 -30.32
N HIS A 124 -9.44 -22.62 -30.10
CA HIS A 124 -10.10 -21.73 -31.07
C HIS A 124 -9.14 -21.09 -32.08
N THR A 125 -7.92 -20.70 -31.66
CA THR A 125 -6.99 -19.93 -32.49
C THR A 125 -5.68 -20.65 -32.79
N GLY A 126 -5.44 -21.81 -32.18
CA GLY A 126 -4.19 -22.57 -32.30
C GLY A 126 -2.99 -21.95 -31.59
N THR A 127 -3.16 -20.82 -30.90
CA THR A 127 -2.07 -20.06 -30.27
C THR A 127 -2.31 -19.89 -28.77
N ARG A 128 -1.25 -20.08 -27.97
CA ARG A 128 -1.30 -19.84 -26.52
C ARG A 128 -1.17 -18.33 -26.22
N PRO A 129 -2.07 -17.74 -25.40
CA PRO A 129 -1.88 -16.38 -24.89
C PRO A 129 -0.74 -16.34 -23.87
N ASN A 130 -0.01 -15.24 -23.85
CA ASN A 130 1.10 -15.05 -22.92
C ASN A 130 0.58 -14.68 -21.52
N ILE A 131 1.30 -15.09 -20.48
CA ILE A 131 0.97 -14.77 -19.08
C ILE A 131 2.04 -13.82 -18.56
N SER A 132 1.63 -12.63 -18.11
CA SER A 132 2.51 -11.63 -17.50
C SER A 132 2.00 -11.33 -16.10
N VAL A 133 2.81 -11.55 -15.07
CA VAL A 133 2.41 -11.29 -13.68
C VAL A 133 2.67 -9.83 -13.29
N SER A 134 3.75 -9.23 -13.80
CA SER A 134 4.20 -7.89 -13.42
C SER A 134 3.41 -6.77 -14.10
N ASN A 135 3.10 -6.93 -15.39
CA ASN A 135 2.38 -5.94 -16.18
C ASN A 135 1.46 -6.65 -17.19
N PRO A 136 0.34 -7.25 -16.74
CA PRO A 136 -0.63 -7.85 -17.63
C PRO A 136 -1.42 -6.80 -18.41
N ASP A 137 -1.84 -7.13 -19.62
CA ASP A 137 -2.84 -6.32 -20.35
C ASP A 137 -4.24 -6.52 -19.74
N MET A 138 -4.55 -7.75 -19.31
CA MET A 138 -5.81 -8.09 -18.64
C MET A 138 -5.56 -8.71 -17.26
N ARG A 139 -6.14 -8.10 -16.22
CA ARG A 139 -6.04 -8.62 -14.85
C ARG A 139 -7.40 -9.16 -14.41
N LEU A 140 -7.43 -10.45 -14.08
CA LEU A 140 -8.62 -11.15 -13.64
C LEU A 140 -8.56 -11.42 -12.14
N HIS A 141 -9.71 -11.32 -11.49
CA HIS A 141 -9.86 -11.60 -10.07
C HIS A 141 -10.96 -12.64 -9.86
N ILE A 142 -10.61 -13.81 -9.33
CA ILE A 142 -11.57 -14.82 -8.89
C ILE A 142 -11.73 -14.77 -7.37
N HIS A 143 -12.97 -14.64 -6.92
CA HIS A 143 -13.33 -14.72 -5.52
C HIS A 143 -14.21 -15.94 -5.30
N ILE A 144 -13.82 -16.83 -4.39
CA ILE A 144 -14.62 -17.99 -3.99
C ILE A 144 -14.94 -17.85 -2.50
N ALA A 145 -16.22 -17.82 -2.15
CA ALA A 145 -16.70 -17.91 -0.79
C ALA A 145 -17.64 -19.12 -0.69
N ASP A 146 -17.28 -20.09 0.15
CA ASP A 146 -17.92 -21.41 0.24
C ASP A 146 -17.99 -22.10 -1.13
N GLU A 147 -19.18 -22.15 -1.74
CA GLU A 147 -19.42 -22.68 -3.09
C GLU A 147 -19.63 -21.58 -4.14
N ASP A 148 -19.78 -20.32 -3.73
CA ASP A 148 -20.10 -19.21 -4.62
C ASP A 148 -18.81 -18.58 -5.19
N ALA A 149 -18.64 -18.67 -6.50
CA ALA A 149 -17.50 -18.14 -7.23
C ALA A 149 -17.91 -16.94 -8.09
N THR A 150 -17.09 -15.90 -8.08
CA THR A 150 -17.24 -14.71 -8.93
C THR A 150 -15.92 -14.42 -9.63
N ILE A 151 -15.93 -14.42 -10.96
CA ILE A 151 -14.81 -13.96 -11.79
C ILE A 151 -15.09 -12.54 -12.26
N SER A 152 -14.11 -11.66 -12.08
CA SER A 152 -14.21 -10.22 -12.35
C SER A 152 -13.00 -9.72 -13.12
N LEU A 153 -13.19 -8.64 -13.89
CA LEU A 153 -12.08 -7.85 -14.43
C LEU A 153 -11.65 -6.82 -13.38
N ASP A 154 -10.34 -6.63 -13.20
CA ASP A 154 -9.80 -5.55 -12.36
C ASP A 154 -9.57 -4.30 -13.20
N SER A 155 -10.37 -3.27 -12.97
CA SER A 155 -10.30 -1.99 -13.69
C SER A 155 -9.22 -1.06 -13.16
N SER A 156 -8.72 -1.29 -11.94
CA SER A 156 -7.75 -0.41 -11.27
C SER A 156 -6.30 -0.71 -11.67
N GLY A 157 -5.96 -1.99 -11.85
CA GLY A 157 -4.60 -2.42 -12.17
C GLY A 157 -3.70 -2.48 -10.94
N GLU A 158 -2.79 -1.54 -10.76
CA GLU A 158 -2.15 -1.34 -9.45
C GLU A 158 -3.20 -0.90 -8.43
N SER A 159 -3.00 -1.27 -7.16
CA SER A 159 -3.90 -0.84 -6.10
C SER A 159 -4.05 0.68 -6.08
N LEU A 160 -5.29 1.17 -6.04
CA LEU A 160 -5.61 2.49 -5.49
C LEU A 160 -5.06 2.49 -4.05
N HIS A 161 -4.70 3.58 -3.38
CA HIS A 161 -3.64 3.68 -2.35
C HIS A 161 -2.30 4.07 -2.94
N ARG A 162 -1.82 3.42 -4.00
CA ARG A 162 -0.67 3.93 -4.75
C ARG A 162 -1.12 5.11 -5.60
N ARG A 163 -1.21 6.29 -4.98
CA ARG A 163 -1.69 7.51 -5.65
C ARG A 163 -0.69 7.98 -6.69
N GLY A 164 0.59 7.92 -6.38
CA GLY A 164 1.68 8.35 -7.27
C GLY A 164 2.47 9.57 -6.75
N TYR A 165 1.96 10.26 -5.73
CA TYR A 165 2.68 11.40 -5.12
C TYR A 165 3.88 10.98 -4.25
N ARG A 166 3.90 9.76 -3.73
CA ARG A 166 4.93 9.27 -2.81
C ARG A 166 6.23 9.00 -3.56
N GLN A 167 7.18 9.93 -3.48
CA GLN A 167 8.52 9.81 -4.08
C GLN A 167 9.46 9.02 -3.18
N GLU A 168 9.39 9.29 -1.88
CA GLU A 168 10.17 8.60 -0.85
C GLU A 168 9.24 8.09 0.26
N SER A 169 9.66 6.98 0.88
CA SER A 169 8.96 6.38 2.01
C SER A 169 9.85 6.35 3.24
N VAL A 170 9.22 6.55 4.40
CA VAL A 170 9.82 6.22 5.70
C VAL A 170 9.54 4.75 6.04
N GLU A 171 10.08 4.28 7.15
CA GLU A 171 9.76 2.96 7.69
C GLU A 171 8.26 2.88 8.02
N ALA A 172 7.59 1.89 7.43
CA ALA A 172 6.17 1.56 7.68
C ALA A 172 5.17 2.74 7.56
N PRO A 173 5.03 3.36 6.37
CA PRO A 173 4.07 4.45 6.19
C PRO A 173 2.64 3.96 6.38
N LEU A 174 1.76 4.86 6.85
CA LEU A 174 0.33 4.62 6.83
C LEU A 174 -0.16 4.51 5.38
N ASN A 175 -1.03 3.54 5.11
CA ASN A 175 -1.65 3.38 3.80
C ASN A 175 -2.58 4.58 3.50
N GLU A 176 -2.51 5.11 2.28
CA GLU A 176 -3.23 6.29 1.80
C GLU A 176 -4.76 6.12 1.91
N VAL A 177 -5.29 4.95 1.58
CA VAL A 177 -6.74 4.64 1.72
C VAL A 177 -7.17 4.68 3.18
N LEU A 178 -6.33 4.17 4.09
CA LEU A 178 -6.62 4.21 5.52
C LEU A 178 -6.53 5.63 6.07
N ALA A 179 -5.53 6.40 5.64
CA ALA A 179 -5.38 7.80 6.04
C ALA A 179 -6.60 8.64 5.61
N ALA A 180 -7.01 8.54 4.35
CA ALA A 180 -8.21 9.22 3.85
C ALA A 180 -9.48 8.75 4.58
N GLY A 181 -9.62 7.44 4.79
CA GLY A 181 -10.74 6.87 5.54
C GLY A 181 -10.82 7.40 6.98
N MET A 182 -9.69 7.51 7.68
CA MET A 182 -9.62 8.10 9.02
C MET A 182 -10.07 9.56 9.03
N ILE A 183 -9.64 10.36 8.04
CA ILE A 183 -10.02 11.77 7.93
C ILE A 183 -11.53 11.89 7.66
N LEU A 184 -12.07 11.15 6.69
CA LEU A 184 -13.49 11.15 6.36
C LEU A 184 -14.36 10.68 7.53
N MET A 185 -13.89 9.72 8.34
CA MET A 185 -14.57 9.29 9.57
C MET A 185 -14.70 10.40 10.61
N THR A 186 -13.80 11.38 10.61
CA THR A 186 -13.91 12.52 11.54
C THR A 186 -15.05 13.47 11.18
N GLY A 187 -15.51 13.42 9.91
CA GLY A 187 -16.47 14.37 9.35
C GLY A 187 -15.84 15.70 8.90
N TRP A 188 -14.53 15.89 9.08
CA TRP A 188 -13.82 17.08 8.61
C TRP A 188 -13.72 17.09 7.09
N LYS A 189 -14.09 18.22 6.48
CA LYS A 189 -13.99 18.48 5.05
C LYS A 189 -13.38 19.86 4.80
N GLY A 190 -12.43 20.30 5.62
CA GLY A 190 -11.72 21.55 5.40
C GLY A 190 -12.34 22.80 6.05
N GLU A 191 -13.26 22.65 7.00
CA GLU A 191 -13.94 23.77 7.68
C GLU A 191 -13.11 24.40 8.81
N THR A 192 -11.96 23.82 9.15
CA THR A 192 -11.02 24.31 10.17
C THR A 192 -9.60 23.92 9.80
N ASP A 193 -8.62 24.49 10.50
CA ASP A 193 -7.24 24.03 10.43
C ASP A 193 -7.13 22.55 10.83
N PHE A 194 -6.14 21.87 10.26
CA PHE A 194 -5.90 20.45 10.49
C PHE A 194 -4.46 20.23 10.93
N ILE A 195 -4.26 19.40 11.95
CA ILE A 195 -2.96 19.22 12.56
C ILE A 195 -2.63 17.73 12.69
N ASP A 196 -1.50 17.31 12.12
CA ASP A 196 -0.86 16.02 12.41
C ASP A 196 0.49 16.25 13.09
N PRO A 197 0.57 16.13 14.43
CA PRO A 197 1.79 16.39 15.18
C PRO A 197 2.83 15.27 15.17
N MET A 198 2.56 14.15 14.47
CA MET A 198 3.48 13.02 14.31
C MET A 198 3.38 12.50 12.87
N CYS A 199 3.60 13.38 11.90
CA CYS A 199 3.15 13.20 10.52
C CYS A 199 3.96 12.19 9.70
N GLY A 200 5.15 11.77 10.17
CA GLY A 200 6.03 10.87 9.45
C GLY A 200 6.28 11.37 8.02
N SER A 201 6.03 10.51 7.02
CA SER A 201 6.15 10.84 5.59
C SER A 201 5.07 11.79 5.01
N GLY A 202 4.17 12.31 5.84
CA GLY A 202 3.16 13.29 5.42
C GLY A 202 1.89 12.71 4.80
N THR A 203 1.62 11.40 4.95
CA THR A 203 0.43 10.76 4.35
C THR A 203 -0.88 11.42 4.78
N ILE A 204 -1.09 11.59 6.09
CA ILE A 204 -2.33 12.18 6.63
C ILE A 204 -2.49 13.65 6.16
N PRO A 205 -1.47 14.53 6.27
CA PRO A 205 -1.55 15.89 5.73
C PRO A 205 -1.90 15.96 4.24
N ILE A 206 -1.30 15.10 3.41
CA ILE A 206 -1.57 15.10 1.96
C ILE A 206 -3.01 14.68 1.69
N GLU A 207 -3.48 13.56 2.25
CA GLU A 207 -4.87 13.11 2.06
C GLU A 207 -5.88 14.11 2.63
N ALA A 208 -5.54 14.81 3.72
CA ALA A 208 -6.37 15.89 4.27
C ALA A 208 -6.52 17.05 3.28
N ALA A 209 -5.43 17.48 2.64
CA ALA A 209 -5.49 18.53 1.62
C ALA A 209 -6.27 18.10 0.38
N LEU A 210 -6.12 16.85 -0.08
CA LEU A 210 -6.90 16.31 -1.19
C LEU A 210 -8.40 16.34 -0.88
N ILE A 211 -8.79 15.88 0.31
CA ILE A 211 -10.19 15.94 0.76
C ILE A 211 -10.67 17.39 0.88
N ALA A 212 -9.88 18.27 1.51
CA ALA A 212 -10.24 19.67 1.73
C ALA A 212 -10.44 20.46 0.43
N ARG A 213 -9.64 20.17 -0.60
CA ARG A 213 -9.75 20.79 -1.92
C ARG A 213 -10.65 20.01 -2.89
N ASN A 214 -11.16 18.85 -2.46
CA ASN A 214 -11.91 17.91 -3.30
C ASN A 214 -11.14 17.50 -4.57
N ILE A 215 -9.82 17.34 -4.45
CA ILE A 215 -8.95 16.89 -5.54
C ILE A 215 -9.04 15.37 -5.64
N SER A 216 -9.30 14.90 -6.86
CA SER A 216 -9.38 13.46 -7.14
C SER A 216 -8.03 12.78 -6.91
N PRO A 217 -7.94 11.73 -6.07
CA PRO A 217 -6.66 11.09 -5.72
C PRO A 217 -6.03 10.36 -6.91
N GLY A 218 -6.80 10.11 -7.96
CA GLY A 218 -6.37 9.52 -9.22
C GLY A 218 -5.49 10.41 -10.09
N VAL A 219 -5.47 11.74 -9.86
CA VAL A 219 -4.73 12.69 -10.70
C VAL A 219 -3.22 12.41 -10.75
N PHE A 220 -2.68 11.82 -9.68
CA PHE A 220 -1.25 11.49 -9.57
C PHE A 220 -0.88 10.13 -10.22
N ARG A 221 -1.88 9.35 -10.65
CA ARG A 221 -1.65 8.02 -11.22
C ARG A 221 -1.30 8.15 -12.70
N LYS A 222 -0.42 7.26 -13.16
CA LYS A 222 0.04 7.25 -14.55
C LYS A 222 -0.89 6.50 -15.49
N GLU A 223 -1.51 5.43 -15.00
CA GLU A 223 -2.36 4.55 -15.80
C GLU A 223 -3.34 3.78 -14.92
N TYR A 224 -4.40 3.28 -15.56
CA TYR A 224 -5.37 2.33 -15.03
C TYR A 224 -5.49 1.10 -15.93
N ALA A 225 -5.91 -0.04 -15.36
CA ALA A 225 -6.05 -1.27 -16.16
C ALA A 225 -7.17 -1.18 -17.20
N PHE A 226 -8.24 -0.43 -16.93
CA PHE A 226 -9.34 -0.27 -17.89
C PHE A 226 -8.91 0.40 -19.20
N GLU A 227 -7.79 1.15 -19.21
CA GLU A 227 -7.26 1.81 -20.43
C GLU A 227 -6.79 0.80 -21.48
N ARG A 228 -6.54 -0.45 -21.07
CA ARG A 228 -6.11 -1.54 -21.95
C ARG A 228 -7.27 -2.43 -22.40
N TRP A 229 -8.50 -2.14 -21.96
CA TRP A 229 -9.66 -2.97 -22.30
C TRP A 229 -10.17 -2.65 -23.71
N PRO A 230 -10.75 -3.64 -24.42
CA PRO A 230 -11.26 -3.43 -25.78
C PRO A 230 -12.36 -2.36 -25.87
N ASP A 231 -13.10 -2.14 -24.78
CA ASP A 231 -14.19 -1.16 -24.68
C ASP A 231 -13.73 0.20 -24.10
N TYR A 232 -12.43 0.47 -24.01
CA TYR A 232 -11.90 1.73 -23.47
C TYR A 232 -12.35 2.95 -24.29
N ASP A 233 -13.02 3.89 -23.63
CA ASP A 233 -13.42 5.18 -24.20
C ASP A 233 -12.49 6.28 -23.70
N ALA A 234 -11.46 6.58 -24.50
CA ALA A 234 -10.46 7.60 -24.19
C ALA A 234 -11.07 9.01 -24.09
N ALA A 235 -12.07 9.34 -24.90
CA ALA A 235 -12.70 10.67 -24.88
C ALA A 235 -13.59 10.86 -23.65
N LEU A 236 -14.24 9.80 -23.17
CA LEU A 236 -14.95 9.81 -21.90
C LEU A 236 -13.99 9.97 -20.72
N PHE A 237 -12.88 9.22 -20.70
CA PHE A 237 -11.92 9.32 -19.61
C PHE A 237 -11.20 10.67 -19.58
N ASP A 238 -10.81 11.21 -20.74
CA ASP A 238 -10.21 12.54 -20.85
C ASP A 238 -11.15 13.64 -20.31
N ARG A 239 -12.46 13.53 -20.57
CA ARG A 239 -13.46 14.44 -19.96
C ARG A 239 -13.51 14.32 -18.43
N ILE A 240 -13.41 13.11 -17.88
CA ILE A 240 -13.40 12.90 -16.42
C ILE A 240 -12.10 13.41 -15.80
N TYR A 241 -10.97 13.19 -16.47
CA TYR A 241 -9.64 13.58 -15.98
C TYR A 241 -9.49 15.10 -15.92
N ASN A 242 -10.02 15.81 -16.92
CA ASN A 242 -9.95 17.27 -17.03
C ASN A 242 -11.15 17.98 -16.36
N ASP A 243 -12.03 17.27 -15.66
CA ASP A 243 -13.14 17.86 -14.91
C ASP A 243 -12.69 18.25 -13.50
N ASP A 244 -12.30 19.51 -13.34
CA ASP A 244 -11.97 20.15 -12.06
C ASP A 244 -13.15 20.92 -11.46
N SER A 245 -14.37 20.78 -12.03
CA SER A 245 -15.54 21.58 -11.63
C SER A 245 -16.00 21.37 -10.18
N GLN A 246 -15.58 20.27 -9.57
CA GLN A 246 -15.88 19.93 -8.17
C GLN A 246 -14.76 20.34 -7.22
N GLU A 247 -13.60 20.79 -7.71
CA GLU A 247 -12.53 21.31 -6.86
C GLU A 247 -12.99 22.57 -6.13
N ARG A 248 -12.43 22.77 -4.93
CA ARG A 248 -12.79 23.91 -4.07
C ARG A 248 -11.56 24.56 -3.48
N GLU A 249 -11.70 25.85 -3.20
CA GLU A 249 -10.69 26.58 -2.44
C GLU A 249 -10.67 26.09 -0.98
N PHE A 250 -9.47 26.01 -0.42
CA PHE A 250 -9.25 25.69 0.98
C PHE A 250 -8.71 26.94 1.67
N SER A 251 -9.53 27.56 2.53
CA SER A 251 -9.22 28.81 3.23
C SER A 251 -8.51 28.64 4.56
N HIS A 252 -8.27 27.39 4.97
CA HIS A 252 -7.60 27.03 6.22
C HIS A 252 -6.23 26.45 5.92
N HIS A 253 -5.52 26.01 6.96
CA HIS A 253 -4.17 25.50 6.81
C HIS A 253 -3.97 24.13 7.44
N ILE A 254 -3.13 23.31 6.82
CA ILE A 254 -2.75 21.99 7.34
C ILE A 254 -1.32 22.07 7.89
N TYR A 255 -1.15 21.64 9.13
CA TYR A 255 0.14 21.62 9.81
C TYR A 255 0.57 20.19 10.12
N GLY A 256 1.77 19.82 9.67
CA GLY A 256 2.41 18.56 10.01
C GLY A 256 3.69 18.79 10.81
N TYR A 257 3.89 17.99 11.85
CA TYR A 257 5.08 18.02 12.67
C TYR A 257 5.65 16.62 12.85
N ASP A 258 6.97 16.52 12.90
CA ASP A 258 7.65 15.30 13.34
C ASP A 258 8.97 15.66 14.02
N ILE A 259 9.44 14.80 14.93
CA ILE A 259 10.73 14.95 15.59
C ILE A 259 11.88 14.54 14.67
N ASP A 260 11.65 13.57 13.78
CA ASP A 260 12.66 13.05 12.88
C ASP A 260 12.77 13.94 11.64
N ILE A 261 13.93 14.60 11.49
CA ILE A 261 14.23 15.44 10.34
C ILE A 261 14.19 14.67 9.01
N LYS A 262 14.49 13.36 9.01
CA LYS A 262 14.38 12.53 7.79
C LYS A 262 12.92 12.43 7.35
N ALA A 263 12.02 12.10 8.28
CA ALA A 263 10.59 12.04 8.01
C ALA A 263 10.04 13.39 7.54
N VAL A 264 10.42 14.48 8.21
CA VAL A 264 10.08 15.87 7.82
C VAL A 264 10.51 16.17 6.38
N ASN A 265 11.73 15.81 5.99
CA ASN A 265 12.24 16.06 4.65
C ASN A 265 11.51 15.20 3.59
N THR A 266 11.25 13.93 3.89
CA THR A 266 10.43 13.06 3.04
C THR A 266 9.01 13.60 2.87
N ALA A 267 8.37 14.07 3.94
CA ALA A 267 7.05 14.70 3.88
C ALA A 267 7.04 15.94 2.98
N ARG A 268 8.03 16.84 3.13
CA ARG A 268 8.17 18.02 2.25
C ARG A 268 8.34 17.63 0.79
N MET A 269 9.10 16.57 0.49
CA MET A 269 9.26 16.08 -0.88
C MET A 269 7.94 15.56 -1.45
N ASN A 270 7.21 14.72 -0.69
CA ASN A 270 5.93 14.16 -1.11
C ASN A 270 4.85 15.26 -1.30
N ILE A 271 4.80 16.25 -0.42
CA ILE A 271 3.88 17.40 -0.53
C ILE A 271 4.19 18.26 -1.76
N ARG A 272 5.49 18.49 -2.03
CA ARG A 272 5.91 19.19 -3.25
C ARG A 272 5.51 18.42 -4.50
N ALA A 273 5.72 17.10 -4.51
CA ALA A 273 5.30 16.23 -5.62
C ALA A 273 3.78 16.21 -5.82
N ALA A 274 3.00 16.37 -4.74
CA ALA A 274 1.55 16.49 -4.80
C ALA A 274 1.05 17.90 -5.19
N GLY A 275 1.93 18.91 -5.27
CA GLY A 275 1.54 20.29 -5.58
C GLY A 275 0.87 21.06 -4.42
N LEU A 276 0.96 20.56 -3.19
CA LEU A 276 0.18 21.05 -2.03
C LEU A 276 1.00 21.92 -1.06
N THR A 277 2.07 22.55 -1.54
CA THR A 277 2.99 23.33 -0.67
C THR A 277 2.34 24.59 -0.09
N ASN A 278 1.31 25.12 -0.76
CA ASN A 278 0.58 26.29 -0.28
C ASN A 278 -0.41 25.94 0.84
N ASP A 279 -0.95 24.73 0.83
CA ASP A 279 -1.99 24.28 1.77
C ASP A 279 -1.39 23.61 3.02
N ILE A 280 -0.15 23.10 2.93
CA ILE A 280 0.48 22.29 3.97
C ILE A 280 1.81 22.88 4.41
N THR A 281 1.97 23.07 5.72
CA THR A 281 3.26 23.42 6.34
C THR A 281 3.79 22.28 7.19
N ILE A 282 5.00 21.82 6.85
CA ILE A 282 5.73 20.80 7.63
C ILE A 282 6.92 21.40 8.36
N LYS A 283 6.99 21.18 9.68
CA LYS A 283 8.09 21.62 10.53
C LYS A 283 8.64 20.48 11.39
N GLN A 284 9.94 20.54 11.68
CA GLN A 284 10.52 19.67 12.69
C GLN A 284 10.14 20.22 14.08
N ALA A 285 9.39 19.46 14.86
CA ALA A 285 8.99 19.84 16.20
C ALA A 285 8.60 18.61 17.04
N ASP A 286 8.84 18.69 18.35
CA ASP A 286 8.35 17.69 19.31
C ASP A 286 6.95 18.09 19.79
N PHE A 287 6.01 17.14 19.76
CA PHE A 287 4.65 17.34 20.28
C PHE A 287 4.62 17.77 21.75
N LYS A 288 5.66 17.46 22.53
CA LYS A 288 5.85 18.00 23.90
C LYS A 288 5.76 19.52 23.97
N ASN A 289 6.22 20.20 22.91
CA ASN A 289 6.25 21.65 22.81
C ASN A 289 5.03 22.21 22.08
N PHE A 290 4.01 21.38 21.79
CA PHE A 290 2.82 21.79 21.04
C PHE A 290 2.04 22.88 21.77
N ILE A 291 2.03 24.09 21.22
CA ILE A 291 1.30 25.22 21.80
C ILE A 291 -0.14 25.25 21.30
N LYS A 292 -1.02 25.89 22.08
CA LYS A 292 -2.41 26.08 21.71
C LYS A 292 -2.52 26.79 20.34
N PRO A 293 -3.28 26.22 19.39
CA PRO A 293 -3.54 26.89 18.11
C PRO A 293 -4.41 28.12 18.32
N THR A 294 -4.17 29.15 17.50
CA THR A 294 -4.96 30.40 17.53
C THR A 294 -6.38 30.16 17.05
N GLU A 295 -6.51 29.42 15.95
CA GLU A 295 -7.78 29.08 15.32
C GLU A 295 -8.31 27.72 15.82
N LYS A 296 -9.61 27.51 15.61
CA LYS A 296 -10.23 26.21 15.80
C LYS A 296 -9.56 25.20 14.87
N SER A 297 -9.27 24.02 15.38
CA SER A 297 -8.54 22.99 14.63
C SER A 297 -8.94 21.58 15.05
N ILE A 298 -8.63 20.62 14.18
CA ILE A 298 -8.73 19.20 14.47
C ILE A 298 -7.33 18.58 14.49
N ILE A 299 -7.08 17.68 15.44
CA ILE A 299 -5.90 16.84 15.43
C ILE A 299 -6.28 15.45 14.94
N VAL A 300 -5.54 14.93 13.96
CA VAL A 300 -5.60 13.52 13.56
C VAL A 300 -4.17 13.01 13.51
N MET A 301 -3.88 11.97 14.31
CA MET A 301 -2.52 11.46 14.43
C MET A 301 -2.45 9.94 14.45
N ASN A 302 -1.32 9.43 13.99
CA ASN A 302 -0.92 8.03 14.10
C ASN A 302 0.42 7.94 14.87
N PRO A 303 0.41 8.04 16.21
CA PRO A 303 1.62 7.96 17.03
C PRO A 303 2.32 6.61 16.88
N PRO A 304 3.62 6.49 17.24
CA PRO A 304 4.27 5.20 17.32
C PRO A 304 3.54 4.29 18.32
N TYR A 305 3.50 2.99 18.03
CA TYR A 305 2.84 2.00 18.89
C TYR A 305 3.74 0.80 19.26
N GLY A 306 5.03 0.82 18.92
CA GLY A 306 6.02 -0.13 19.45
C GLY A 306 6.26 -1.40 18.62
N GLU A 307 5.35 -1.79 17.71
CA GLU A 307 5.59 -2.96 16.82
C GLU A 307 6.30 -2.59 15.52
N ARG A 308 6.02 -1.40 14.97
CA ARG A 308 6.63 -0.93 13.72
C ARG A 308 7.80 0.01 13.95
N ILE A 309 7.73 0.81 15.00
CA ILE A 309 8.78 1.71 15.46
C ILE A 309 8.80 1.61 16.98
N SER A 310 9.89 1.09 17.54
CA SER A 310 10.06 0.97 18.99
C SER A 310 10.51 2.30 19.56
N THR A 311 9.67 2.93 20.37
CA THR A 311 10.07 4.08 21.18
C THR A 311 10.52 3.57 22.56
N PRO A 312 11.72 3.95 23.06
CA PRO A 312 12.20 3.50 24.37
C PRO A 312 11.23 3.80 25.52
N ASN A 313 10.37 4.81 25.36
CA ASN A 313 9.34 5.18 26.32
C ASN A 313 7.98 5.38 25.63
N LEU A 314 7.43 4.29 25.09
CA LEU A 314 6.12 4.30 24.42
C LEU A 314 5.01 4.82 25.34
N LEU A 315 4.86 4.24 26.53
CA LEU A 315 3.81 4.62 27.48
C LEU A 315 3.93 6.08 27.93
N GLY A 316 5.15 6.56 28.18
CA GLY A 316 5.40 7.97 28.50
C GLY A 316 5.04 8.91 27.35
N THR A 317 5.17 8.47 26.09
CA THR A 317 4.73 9.24 24.92
C THR A 317 3.22 9.43 24.92
N TYR A 318 2.44 8.37 25.17
CA TYR A 318 0.97 8.49 25.25
C TYR A 318 0.50 9.30 26.46
N LYS A 319 1.19 9.19 27.60
CA LYS A 319 0.94 10.05 28.76
C LYS A 319 1.14 11.52 28.43
N MET A 320 2.27 11.84 27.80
CA MET A 320 2.58 13.19 27.32
C MET A 320 1.52 13.69 26.33
N ILE A 321 1.04 12.83 25.42
CA ILE A 321 -0.02 13.19 24.48
C ILE A 321 -1.27 13.65 25.24
N GLY A 322 -1.72 12.86 26.21
CA GLY A 322 -2.87 13.19 27.06
C GLY A 322 -2.72 14.52 27.80
N GLU A 323 -1.56 14.74 28.41
CA GLU A 323 -1.23 15.99 29.11
C GLU A 323 -1.27 17.20 28.17
N ARG A 324 -0.62 17.13 27.00
CA ARG A 324 -0.64 18.25 26.03
C ARG A 324 -2.03 18.53 25.50
N LEU A 325 -2.80 17.50 25.14
CA LEU A 325 -4.17 17.70 24.65
C LEU A 325 -5.04 18.42 25.70
N LYS A 326 -4.97 17.98 26.96
CA LYS A 326 -5.74 18.58 28.05
C LYS A 326 -5.42 20.06 28.28
N HIS A 327 -4.14 20.45 28.20
CA HIS A 327 -3.70 21.80 28.55
C HIS A 327 -3.62 22.77 27.38
N GLN A 328 -3.41 22.27 26.17
CA GLN A 328 -3.10 23.11 25.00
C GLN A 328 -4.09 22.93 23.85
N PHE A 329 -4.97 21.94 23.90
CA PHE A 329 -5.90 21.65 22.81
C PHE A 329 -7.37 21.72 23.23
N MET A 330 -7.66 22.60 24.20
CA MET A 330 -9.03 22.83 24.69
C MET A 330 -9.96 23.35 23.59
N ASN A 331 -11.22 22.94 23.64
CA ASN A 331 -12.32 23.27 22.73
C ASN A 331 -12.15 22.74 21.29
N ASN A 332 -11.29 21.73 21.11
CA ASN A 332 -11.03 21.07 19.84
C ASN A 332 -11.20 19.55 19.96
N ASP A 333 -11.29 18.88 18.80
CA ASP A 333 -11.40 17.42 18.72
C ASP A 333 -10.06 16.80 18.29
N ALA A 334 -9.59 15.80 19.03
CA ALA A 334 -8.41 15.04 18.70
C ALA A 334 -8.76 13.58 18.38
N TRP A 335 -8.17 13.05 17.33
CA TRP A 335 -8.35 11.67 16.89
C TRP A 335 -7.01 10.95 16.85
N ILE A 336 -6.95 9.80 17.51
CA ILE A 336 -5.71 9.08 17.74
C ILE A 336 -5.89 7.62 17.32
N LEU A 337 -5.01 7.16 16.44
CA LEU A 337 -4.89 5.75 16.07
C LEU A 337 -3.89 5.05 16.99
N SER A 338 -4.26 3.90 17.55
CA SER A 338 -3.33 3.01 18.25
C SER A 338 -3.91 1.60 18.34
N TYR A 339 -3.09 0.59 18.65
CA TYR A 339 -3.56 -0.79 18.82
C TYR A 339 -3.60 -1.24 20.28
N ARG A 340 -2.74 -0.67 21.15
CA ARG A 340 -2.56 -1.12 22.53
C ARG A 340 -3.54 -0.45 23.47
N GLU A 341 -4.27 -1.24 24.23
CA GLU A 341 -5.15 -0.71 25.27
C GLU A 341 -4.34 0.06 26.33
N GLU A 342 -3.15 -0.42 26.68
CA GLU A 342 -2.29 0.24 27.68
C GLU A 342 -1.84 1.63 27.21
N CYS A 343 -1.61 1.82 25.91
CA CYS A 343 -1.28 3.14 25.35
C CYS A 343 -2.45 4.11 25.52
N PHE A 344 -3.68 3.67 25.26
CA PHE A 344 -4.84 4.51 25.46
C PHE A 344 -5.13 4.82 26.93
N GLU A 345 -4.83 3.90 27.85
CA GLU A 345 -4.95 4.13 29.29
C GLU A 345 -4.03 5.27 29.75
N GLN A 346 -2.81 5.33 29.20
CA GLN A 346 -1.86 6.41 29.53
C GLN A 346 -2.31 7.80 29.09
N ILE A 347 -3.13 7.92 28.04
CA ILE A 347 -3.68 9.22 27.61
C ILE A 347 -4.48 9.86 28.76
N GLY A 348 -5.09 9.07 29.65
CA GLY A 348 -5.80 9.61 30.82
C GLY A 348 -7.06 10.42 30.50
N LEU A 349 -7.49 10.44 29.24
CA LEU A 349 -8.72 11.08 28.78
C LEU A 349 -9.75 10.03 28.37
N LYS A 350 -11.03 10.34 28.58
CA LYS A 350 -12.12 9.44 28.20
C LYS A 350 -12.49 9.66 26.73
N PRO A 351 -12.41 8.64 25.85
CA PRO A 351 -12.78 8.81 24.46
C PRO A 351 -14.29 8.97 24.30
N SER A 352 -14.71 9.85 23.39
CA SER A 352 -16.11 10.02 23.00
C SER A 352 -16.55 8.91 22.04
N ILE A 353 -15.67 8.46 21.13
CA ILE A 353 -15.92 7.41 20.13
C ILE A 353 -14.74 6.43 20.08
N LYS A 354 -15.03 5.16 19.79
CA LYS A 354 -14.01 4.13 19.51
C LYS A 354 -14.39 3.37 18.23
N ILE A 355 -13.65 3.57 17.15
CA ILE A 355 -13.88 2.90 15.86
C ILE A 355 -12.80 1.82 15.67
N PRO A 356 -13.15 0.54 15.48
CA PRO A 356 -12.16 -0.47 15.13
C PRO A 356 -11.75 -0.28 13.66
N VAL A 357 -10.45 -0.27 13.40
CA VAL A 357 -9.88 -0.13 12.05
C VAL A 357 -8.69 -1.08 11.90
N PHE A 358 -8.29 -1.39 10.66
CA PHE A 358 -7.15 -2.26 10.41
C PHE A 358 -6.02 -1.49 9.73
N ASN A 359 -4.83 -1.53 10.30
CA ASN A 359 -3.61 -1.02 9.68
C ASN A 359 -2.77 -2.22 9.21
N GLY A 360 -2.93 -2.63 7.95
CA GLY A 360 -2.42 -3.92 7.48
C GLY A 360 -3.12 -5.07 8.22
N SER A 361 -2.36 -6.01 8.78
CA SER A 361 -2.88 -7.10 9.61
C SER A 361 -3.18 -6.69 11.06
N LEU A 362 -2.81 -5.48 11.48
CA LEU A 362 -2.97 -5.04 12.88
C LEU A 362 -4.38 -4.49 13.11
N GLU A 363 -5.14 -5.14 14.00
CA GLU A 363 -6.42 -4.62 14.52
C GLU A 363 -6.11 -3.43 15.46
N CYS A 364 -6.44 -2.22 15.01
CA CYS A 364 -6.25 -0.96 15.73
C CYS A 364 -7.61 -0.38 16.16
N GLU A 365 -7.55 0.61 17.05
CA GLU A 365 -8.68 1.48 17.34
C GLU A 365 -8.34 2.93 16.98
N PHE A 366 -9.29 3.59 16.33
CA PHE A 366 -9.27 5.02 16.08
C PHE A 366 -10.25 5.69 17.05
N ARG A 367 -9.73 6.51 17.96
CA ARG A 367 -10.50 7.07 19.08
C ARG A 367 -10.60 8.59 18.97
N LYS A 368 -11.82 9.11 19.15
CA LYS A 368 -12.12 10.54 19.28
C LYS A 368 -12.02 10.98 20.73
N TYR A 369 -11.40 12.12 20.96
CA TYR A 369 -11.31 12.82 22.24
C TYR A 369 -11.78 14.26 22.05
N SER A 370 -12.96 14.57 22.58
CA SER A 370 -13.45 15.94 22.62
C SER A 370 -12.92 16.62 23.86
N ILE A 371 -12.08 17.63 23.67
CA ILE A 371 -11.38 18.33 24.75
C ILE A 371 -12.18 19.59 25.09
N PHE A 372 -12.60 19.71 26.34
CA PHE A 372 -13.37 20.85 26.85
C PHE A 372 -12.86 21.25 28.23
N ASP A 373 -13.14 22.50 28.62
CA ASP A 373 -12.79 23.02 29.94
C ASP A 373 -13.78 22.56 31.01
N GLY A 374 -13.32 22.42 32.26
CA GLY A 374 -14.16 22.04 33.40
C GLY A 374 -14.53 20.54 33.49
N LYS A 375 -15.49 20.21 34.37
CA LYS A 375 -15.94 18.81 34.53
C LYS A 375 -16.97 18.46 33.47
N LEU A 376 -16.96 17.19 33.02
CA LEU A 376 -17.94 16.67 32.06
C LEU A 376 -19.41 16.93 32.44
N LYS A 377 -19.73 16.99 33.74
CA LYS A 377 -21.08 17.30 34.22
C LYS A 377 -21.46 18.77 33.96
N GLU A 378 -20.53 19.69 34.21
CA GLU A 378 -20.70 21.14 34.02
C GLU A 378 -20.80 21.47 32.53
N PHE A 379 -19.89 20.92 31.71
CA PHE A 379 -19.95 21.06 30.25
C PHE A 379 -21.29 20.59 29.66
N ARG A 380 -21.86 19.50 30.18
CA ARG A 380 -23.17 19.00 29.74
C ARG A 380 -24.32 19.89 30.20
N SER A 381 -24.25 20.48 31.40
CA SER A 381 -25.28 21.40 31.87
C SER A 381 -25.28 22.72 31.11
N GLU A 382 -24.13 23.14 30.57
CA GLU A 382 -23.99 24.31 29.70
C GLU A 382 -24.40 24.05 28.24
N GLY A 383 -24.93 22.86 27.94
CA GLY A 383 -25.38 22.48 26.59
C GLY A 383 -24.29 21.87 25.72
N GLY A 384 -23.10 21.60 26.25
CA GLY A 384 -21.99 20.98 25.55
C GLY A 384 -22.29 19.55 25.09
N VAL A 385 -22.20 19.33 23.77
CA VAL A 385 -22.44 18.02 23.15
C VAL A 385 -21.12 17.27 22.98
N VAL A 386 -20.86 16.30 23.87
CA VAL A 386 -19.67 15.41 23.77
C VAL A 386 -19.88 14.28 22.75
N LYS A 387 -21.13 13.95 22.44
CA LYS A 387 -21.48 12.93 21.45
C LYS A 387 -22.71 13.35 20.67
N SER A 388 -22.61 13.40 19.35
CA SER A 388 -23.77 13.61 18.47
C SER A 388 -24.76 12.44 18.59
N PRO A 389 -26.04 12.63 18.25
CA PRO A 389 -27.03 11.55 18.21
C PRO A 389 -26.61 10.38 17.31
N GLU A 390 -25.97 10.67 16.18
CA GLU A 390 -25.45 9.66 15.25
C GLU A 390 -24.30 8.86 15.87
N GLU A 391 -23.36 9.53 16.55
CA GLU A 391 -22.25 8.90 17.26
C GLU A 391 -22.76 7.97 18.39
N ARG A 392 -23.87 8.32 19.04
CA ARG A 392 -24.53 7.45 20.03
C ARG A 392 -25.14 6.20 19.40
N LYS A 393 -25.75 6.33 18.21
CA LYS A 393 -26.34 5.22 17.47
C LYS A 393 -25.26 4.21 17.02
N LEU A 394 -24.16 4.70 16.43
CA LEU A 394 -23.02 3.88 16.00
C LEU A 394 -22.41 3.08 17.17
N MET A 395 -22.27 3.69 18.35
CA MET A 395 -21.72 3.02 19.53
C MET A 395 -22.68 1.95 20.11
N ALA A 396 -24.00 2.14 19.99
CA ALA A 396 -24.99 1.17 20.44
C ALA A 396 -25.01 -0.08 19.54
N GLU A 397 -24.82 0.09 18.23
CA GLU A 397 -24.73 -1.02 17.27
C GLU A 397 -23.49 -1.89 17.51
N LYS A 398 -22.34 -1.29 17.88
CA LYS A 398 -21.09 -2.01 18.20
C LYS A 398 -21.22 -2.99 19.38
N HIS A 399 -22.06 -2.71 20.36
CA HIS A 399 -22.33 -3.64 21.47
C HIS A 399 -23.03 -4.93 21.01
N ARG A 400 -23.73 -4.90 19.87
CA ARG A 400 -24.40 -6.06 19.27
C ARG A 400 -23.41 -7.02 18.61
N PHE A 401 -22.34 -6.50 18.00
CA PHE A 401 -21.31 -7.30 17.31
C PHE A 401 -20.29 -7.98 18.25
N LYS A 402 -20.10 -7.47 19.48
CA LYS A 402 -19.15 -8.02 20.45
C LYS A 402 -19.55 -9.40 20.99
N LYS A 403 -20.81 -9.81 20.82
CA LYS A 403 -21.36 -11.10 21.30
C LYS A 403 -20.93 -12.32 20.46
N ASN A 404 -20.31 -12.13 19.29
CA ASN A 404 -19.89 -13.21 18.36
C ASN A 404 -18.36 -13.42 18.33
N ARG A 405 -17.66 -13.16 19.44
CA ARG A 405 -16.19 -13.07 19.49
C ARG A 405 -15.48 -14.43 19.38
N GLU A 406 -16.13 -15.54 19.71
CA GLU A 406 -15.51 -16.88 19.68
C GLU A 406 -15.23 -17.38 18.26
N PHE A 407 -15.87 -16.80 17.23
CA PHE A 407 -15.62 -17.12 15.83
C PHE A 407 -14.35 -16.46 15.25
N LYS A 408 -13.82 -15.41 15.89
CA LYS A 408 -12.66 -14.62 15.40
C LYS A 408 -11.32 -15.36 15.46
N LYS A 409 -11.16 -16.34 16.35
CA LYS A 409 -9.83 -16.90 16.66
C LYS A 409 -9.26 -17.79 15.55
N ARG A 410 -10.11 -18.43 14.74
CA ARG A 410 -9.69 -19.23 13.56
C ARG A 410 -9.36 -18.37 12.33
N LEU A 411 -9.95 -17.18 12.21
CA LEU A 411 -9.76 -16.27 11.07
C LEU A 411 -8.38 -15.60 11.07
N ASN A 412 -7.82 -15.30 12.24
CA ASN A 412 -6.52 -14.63 12.34
C ASN A 412 -5.34 -15.50 11.84
N GLU A 413 -5.44 -16.83 11.93
CA GLU A 413 -4.39 -17.75 11.44
C GLU A 413 -4.35 -17.82 9.89
N GLU A 414 -5.47 -17.51 9.22
CA GLU A 414 -5.56 -17.48 7.75
C GLU A 414 -5.26 -16.09 7.16
N GLU A 415 -5.50 -15.02 7.92
CA GLU A 415 -5.24 -13.62 7.52
C GLU A 415 -3.73 -13.26 7.39
N GLU A 416 -2.84 -14.01 8.05
CA GLU A 416 -1.38 -13.87 7.83
C GLU A 416 -0.98 -14.22 6.38
N ASN A 417 -1.71 -15.14 5.73
CA ASN A 417 -1.47 -15.50 4.34
C ASN A 417 -1.99 -14.45 3.35
N GLU A 418 -3.09 -13.74 3.66
CA GLU A 418 -3.66 -12.70 2.78
C GLU A 418 -2.74 -11.47 2.64
N ASN A 419 -2.05 -11.06 3.72
CA ASN A 419 -1.12 -9.92 3.70
C ASN A 419 0.30 -10.29 3.25
N ALA A 420 0.66 -11.58 3.26
CA ALA A 420 1.91 -12.05 2.70
C ALA A 420 1.97 -11.87 1.16
N ASP A 421 0.83 -11.96 0.47
CA ASP A 421 0.74 -11.78 -1.00
C ASP A 421 0.82 -10.30 -1.46
N ILE A 422 0.82 -9.34 -0.53
CA ILE A 422 1.04 -7.90 -0.83
C ILE A 422 2.53 -7.54 -0.68
N ARG A 423 3.36 -8.40 -0.06
CA ARG A 423 4.81 -8.22 0.02
C ARG A 423 5.45 -8.74 -1.27
N SER A 424 5.61 -7.83 -2.22
CA SER A 424 6.70 -7.78 -3.21
C SER A 424 7.36 -9.11 -3.59
N PHE A 425 7.15 -9.52 -4.84
CA PHE A 425 8.04 -10.40 -5.59
C PHE A 425 9.51 -9.92 -5.48
N THR A 426 10.32 -10.56 -4.64
CA THR A 426 11.78 -10.55 -4.75
C THR A 426 12.19 -11.75 -5.60
N PHE A 427 12.57 -11.49 -6.84
CA PHE A 427 13.12 -12.51 -7.72
C PHE A 427 14.51 -12.89 -7.20
N HIS A 428 14.67 -14.08 -6.64
CA HIS A 428 16.00 -14.68 -6.55
C HIS A 428 16.38 -15.19 -7.94
N SER A 429 17.24 -14.44 -8.63
CA SER A 429 17.97 -14.98 -9.77
C SER A 429 18.76 -16.20 -9.29
N LEU A 430 18.31 -17.40 -9.67
CA LEU A 430 19.07 -18.62 -9.50
C LEU A 430 20.31 -18.55 -10.40
N GLU A 431 21.39 -17.97 -9.88
CA GLU A 431 22.73 -18.26 -10.37
C GLU A 431 22.96 -19.77 -10.23
N ARG A 432 23.11 -20.44 -11.38
CA ARG A 432 23.61 -21.82 -11.45
C ARG A 432 25.01 -21.85 -10.86
N LYS A 433 25.12 -22.24 -9.60
CA LYS A 433 26.39 -22.74 -9.04
C LYS A 433 26.57 -24.18 -9.49
N ASP A 434 27.45 -24.35 -10.48
CA ASP A 434 28.13 -25.60 -10.74
C ASP A 434 28.82 -26.07 -9.45
N ASN A 435 28.31 -27.14 -8.86
CA ASN A 435 29.02 -27.92 -7.85
C ASN A 435 29.14 -29.35 -8.38
N ARG A 436 30.15 -29.55 -9.23
CA ARG A 436 30.72 -30.87 -9.49
C ARG A 436 31.57 -31.28 -8.29
N GLU A 437 31.41 -32.56 -7.96
CA GLU A 437 32.40 -33.43 -7.35
C GLU A 437 32.71 -33.22 -5.86
N ASN A 438 32.16 -34.12 -5.04
CA ASN A 438 33.00 -35.06 -4.30
C ASN A 438 32.16 -36.22 -3.73
N ARG A 439 32.20 -37.37 -4.41
CA ARG A 439 31.90 -38.66 -3.76
C ARG A 439 32.91 -39.74 -4.14
N TRP A 440 34.02 -39.71 -3.40
CA TRP A 440 34.73 -40.86 -2.82
C TRP A 440 34.90 -42.13 -3.66
N GLU A 441 36.09 -42.30 -4.23
CA GLU A 441 36.71 -43.63 -4.40
C GLU A 441 37.60 -43.94 -3.19
N ARG A 442 37.34 -45.06 -2.50
CA ARG A 442 38.38 -45.82 -1.81
C ARG A 442 37.95 -47.28 -1.54
N SER A 443 38.44 -48.20 -2.36
CA SER A 443 38.79 -49.58 -2.00
C SER A 443 39.75 -50.07 -3.10
N GLU A 444 40.82 -50.85 -2.89
CA GLU A 444 41.36 -51.53 -1.73
C GLU A 444 42.82 -51.96 -2.07
N ARG A 445 43.61 -52.26 -1.03
CA ARG A 445 44.73 -53.24 -0.97
C ARG A 445 46.19 -52.90 -1.34
N ARG A 446 46.99 -53.05 -0.26
CA ARG A 446 48.18 -53.92 -0.09
C ARG A 446 49.58 -53.34 -0.36
N GLU A 447 50.23 -53.05 0.77
CA GLU A 447 51.49 -53.64 1.27
C GLU A 447 52.59 -54.13 0.31
N ARG A 448 53.81 -53.73 0.70
CA ARG A 448 55.17 -54.28 0.47
C ARG A 448 55.92 -53.85 -0.80
N ARG A 449 56.85 -52.90 -0.58
CA ARG A 449 58.12 -52.65 -1.28
C ARG A 449 59.03 -53.89 -1.31
N PRO A 450 60.20 -53.87 -2.00
CA PRO A 450 60.65 -53.06 -3.15
C PRO A 450 61.39 -53.89 -4.23
N THR A 451 61.67 -53.32 -5.41
CA THR A 451 63.03 -53.35 -6.04
C THR A 451 63.12 -52.50 -7.31
N ASP A 452 64.08 -51.58 -7.26
CA ASP A 452 65.19 -51.31 -8.18
C ASP A 452 65.05 -51.43 -9.73
N ARG A 453 65.45 -50.33 -10.37
CA ARG A 453 66.27 -50.23 -11.59
C ARG A 453 65.79 -50.85 -12.92
N SER A 454 65.41 -49.90 -13.78
CA SER A 454 66.19 -49.50 -14.98
C SER A 454 65.87 -50.11 -16.36
N ARG A 455 65.72 -49.17 -17.32
CA ARG A 455 66.18 -49.15 -18.73
C ARG A 455 65.38 -49.90 -19.81
N GLY A 456 65.04 -49.10 -20.84
CA GLY A 456 64.83 -49.48 -22.24
C GLY A 456 63.43 -49.06 -22.74
N ALA A 457 63.22 -48.42 -23.89
CA ALA A 457 64.09 -47.92 -24.96
C ALA A 457 63.22 -47.09 -25.93
N ARG A 458 63.84 -46.07 -26.55
CA ARG A 458 63.69 -45.60 -27.95
C ARG A 458 62.28 -45.28 -28.48
N THR A 459 62.05 -44.10 -29.05
CA THR A 459 62.59 -43.65 -30.36
C THR A 459 62.44 -42.11 -30.43
N GLY A 460 63.47 -41.33 -30.75
CA GLY A 460 63.90 -40.92 -32.11
C GLY A 460 63.04 -39.71 -32.58
N SER A 461 63.52 -38.49 -32.82
CA SER A 461 64.76 -38.06 -33.50
C SER A 461 65.01 -36.53 -33.32
N LYS A 462 66.20 -36.16 -32.83
CA LYS A 462 67.26 -35.27 -33.39
C LYS A 462 66.92 -33.88 -34.07
N PRO A 463 67.88 -32.92 -34.17
CA PRO A 463 68.16 -31.92 -33.13
C PRO A 463 68.47 -30.47 -33.64
N ALA A 464 68.80 -29.59 -32.67
CA ALA A 464 69.78 -28.49 -32.71
C ALA A 464 69.43 -27.16 -33.40
N TYR A 465 69.51 -26.07 -32.63
CA TYR A 465 70.47 -24.99 -32.89
C TYR A 465 70.83 -24.20 -31.61
N LYS A 466 72.11 -23.83 -31.51
CA LYS A 466 72.78 -23.04 -30.44
C LYS A 466 72.61 -21.53 -30.68
N GLY A 467 72.83 -20.73 -29.63
CA GLY A 467 73.30 -19.34 -29.72
C GLY A 467 72.57 -18.41 -28.74
N SER A 468 73.06 -18.23 -27.51
CA SER A 468 74.08 -17.26 -27.05
C SER A 468 73.53 -15.88 -26.66
N LYS A 469 73.78 -15.58 -25.38
CA LYS A 469 73.79 -14.30 -24.62
C LYS A 469 74.07 -13.02 -25.43
N PHE A 470 73.46 -11.90 -25.02
CA PHE A 470 74.05 -10.54 -24.82
C PHE A 470 72.90 -9.63 -24.26
N THR A 471 72.86 -9.22 -22.99
CA THR A 471 73.44 -8.03 -22.29
C THR A 471 73.16 -6.64 -22.88
N GLY A 472 72.60 -5.74 -22.05
CA GLY A 472 72.57 -4.27 -22.20
C GLY A 472 71.30 -3.66 -21.59
N ARG A 473 71.21 -3.26 -20.30
CA ARG A 473 71.63 -1.99 -19.65
C ARG A 473 71.16 -0.69 -20.35
N GLY A 474 70.32 0.10 -19.66
CA GLY A 474 70.56 1.55 -19.46
C GLY A 474 69.42 2.55 -19.70
N GLY A 475 69.15 3.40 -18.69
CA GLY A 475 68.49 4.74 -18.77
C GLY A 475 67.00 4.74 -18.41
N ARG A 476 66.45 5.26 -17.30
CA ARG A 476 66.70 6.41 -16.39
C ARG A 476 66.42 7.80 -17.00
N ARG A 477 65.29 8.42 -16.62
CA ARG A 477 65.05 9.83 -16.15
C ARG A 477 63.57 10.23 -16.33
N SER A 478 62.82 10.52 -15.26
CA SER A 478 62.61 11.82 -14.56
C SER A 478 61.57 12.69 -15.28
N ASN A 479 60.73 13.55 -14.69
CA ASN A 479 60.19 13.89 -13.37
C ASN A 479 59.26 15.12 -13.64
N GLU A 480 58.62 15.69 -12.61
CA GLU A 480 57.80 16.94 -12.59
C GLU A 480 56.28 16.70 -12.81
N ASN A 481 55.38 16.74 -11.82
CA ASN A 481 55.21 17.60 -10.63
C ASN A 481 55.07 19.09 -10.98
N ASN A 482 53.86 19.66 -10.88
CA ASN A 482 53.61 20.68 -9.86
C ASN A 482 52.13 20.99 -9.56
N ASN A 483 51.95 21.41 -8.30
CA ASN A 483 50.72 21.75 -7.57
C ASN A 483 50.22 23.20 -7.80
N GLY A 484 48.89 23.37 -7.71
CA GLY A 484 48.20 24.15 -6.66
C GLY A 484 48.16 25.69 -6.73
N LYS A 485 46.98 26.28 -6.45
CA LYS A 485 46.62 26.93 -5.16
C LYS A 485 45.36 27.83 -5.24
N ASN A 486 44.68 27.88 -4.10
CA ASN A 486 43.67 28.84 -3.60
C ASN A 486 43.85 30.31 -3.99
N TYR A 487 42.75 31.06 -4.03
CA TYR A 487 42.65 32.39 -3.41
C TYR A 487 41.25 32.69 -2.87
N LYS A 488 41.21 33.50 -1.81
CA LYS A 488 40.06 33.99 -1.04
C LYS A 488 40.03 35.52 -1.17
N GLN A 489 38.82 36.08 -1.27
CA GLN A 489 38.34 37.37 -0.71
C GLN A 489 38.79 38.72 -1.33
N TYR A 490 37.80 39.54 -1.72
CA TYR A 490 37.71 41.00 -1.49
C TYR A 490 36.23 41.42 -1.42
N GLU A 491 35.94 42.41 -0.58
CA GLU A 491 34.67 43.11 -0.34
C GLU A 491 34.47 44.32 -1.29
N ASP A 492 33.30 44.94 -1.16
CA ASP A 492 32.88 46.33 -1.46
C ASP A 492 32.09 46.65 -2.75
N ASP A 493 30.80 46.96 -2.49
CA ASP A 493 30.03 48.18 -2.80
C ASP A 493 29.37 48.52 -4.16
N GLU A 494 28.14 49.07 -3.98
CA GLU A 494 27.24 49.92 -4.83
C GLU A 494 26.53 49.25 -6.03
N ASP A 495 25.20 49.31 -6.24
CA ASP A 495 24.12 50.28 -5.89
C ASP A 495 22.79 49.60 -5.50
#